data_AF-A0A6M5YAZ7-F1
#
_entry.id   AF-A0A6M5YAZ7-F1
#
_cell.length_a   1.000
_cell.length_b   1.000
_cell.length_c   1.000
_cell.angle_alpha   90.00
_cell.angle_beta   90.00
_cell.angle_gamma   90.00
#
_symmetry.space_group_name_H-M   'P 1'
#
loop_
_entity.id
_entity.type
_entity.pdbx_description
1 polymer ?
#
loop_
_entity_poly.entity_id
_entity_poly.type
_entity_poly.pdbx_seq_one_letter_code
_entity_poly.pdbx_strand_id
1 'polypeptide(L)'
;MTREQLIGTIGKNGRRLKMRASELAGFDFSGLDLTQADLRFSNLARANFRGAILRQADLSFSDLKGADFTNADLYEANLSFSGLEGIDLTGANVEGAQFNFSGRSNYRPEPTRPEPISLTNLLQKPGWGIFIGAALGALLIYGCNAVIYFTHLIWTAKDPVIAGLYRFLIIQNITDGVVVFLLTWALSGWLSRQFQAVWKRHAFITFVIIISFFVLNNILYLWLGKAFIDELAKRPNGFQQSAPWFTYVVGDLLIANFFLYVLQQGRQLTRKLSDQEFQILNMEKLKTRAELDALQAKINPHFLYNALNSIASLVHDDPEKAEEMTLLLSKLFRYSTGRDGNLFATLADELEMVRTYLQVEQVRFGNRLTFSVDVADSGLNDLKLPQFLLQPIVENAIKHGIAKRADSGRVDVRIYQKNDELHLCVHDNGPAFPDNMDGGYGLRSIQDKLKLLYGDDARVELQNWPIKQVLISISMAKIKAGYTTVTPEA
;
A
#
# COMPACT_ATOMS: atom_id res chain seq x y z
N MET A 1 30.57 -10.72 -4.09
CA MET A 1 30.00 -10.48 -5.43
C MET A 1 30.46 -9.11 -5.88
N THR A 2 30.92 -8.92 -7.12
CA THR A 2 31.30 -7.59 -7.64
C THR A 2 30.13 -6.93 -8.37
N ARG A 3 30.18 -5.61 -8.57
CA ARG A 3 29.15 -4.85 -9.31
C ARG A 3 28.98 -5.36 -10.74
N GLU A 4 30.08 -5.73 -11.40
CA GLU A 4 30.06 -6.28 -12.77
C GLU A 4 29.40 -7.66 -12.80
N GLN A 5 29.62 -8.50 -11.78
CA GLN A 5 28.95 -9.79 -11.63
C GLN A 5 27.43 -9.59 -11.45
N LEU A 6 27.03 -8.57 -10.69
CA LEU A 6 25.61 -8.22 -10.47
C LEU A 6 24.92 -7.75 -11.76
N ILE A 7 25.57 -6.86 -12.51
CA ILE A 7 25.07 -6.40 -13.81
C ILE A 7 24.89 -7.59 -14.76
N GLY A 8 25.83 -8.54 -14.74
CA GLY A 8 25.75 -9.77 -15.52
C GLY A 8 24.55 -10.66 -15.17
N THR A 9 24.12 -10.67 -13.90
CA THR A 9 22.91 -11.40 -13.45
C THR A 9 21.60 -10.69 -13.79
N ILE A 10 21.56 -9.36 -13.76
CA ILE A 10 20.35 -8.57 -14.07
C ILE A 10 20.03 -8.65 -15.57
N GLY A 11 21.06 -8.67 -16.44
CA GLY A 11 20.88 -8.61 -17.89
C GLY A 11 20.59 -9.93 -18.62
N LYS A 12 20.81 -11.11 -18.00
CA LYS A 12 20.86 -12.37 -18.78
C LYS A 12 19.56 -13.16 -18.94
N ASN A 13 18.49 -12.91 -18.17
CA ASN A 13 17.33 -13.82 -18.19
C ASN A 13 15.94 -13.20 -17.93
N GLY A 14 15.81 -11.87 -17.82
CA GLY A 14 14.54 -11.25 -17.40
C GLY A 14 14.04 -11.72 -16.02
N ARG A 15 14.91 -12.41 -15.26
CA ARG A 15 14.62 -12.92 -13.91
C ARG A 15 14.89 -11.80 -12.92
N ARG A 16 13.87 -11.50 -12.10
CA ARG A 16 13.93 -10.56 -10.98
C ARG A 16 15.13 -10.89 -10.09
N LEU A 17 15.88 -9.86 -9.69
CA LEU A 17 17.03 -10.03 -8.80
C LEU A 17 16.56 -10.60 -7.45
N LYS A 18 17.09 -11.75 -7.04
CA LYS A 18 16.79 -12.37 -5.73
C LYS A 18 18.06 -12.45 -4.91
N MET A 19 18.17 -11.56 -3.93
CA MET A 19 19.30 -11.45 -3.01
C MET A 19 18.79 -11.22 -1.59
N ARG A 20 17.93 -12.14 -1.14
CA ARG A 20 17.44 -12.17 0.24
C ARG A 20 18.55 -12.56 1.21
N ALA A 21 18.46 -12.09 2.45
CA ALA A 21 19.38 -12.43 3.54
C ALA A 21 20.86 -12.31 3.16
N SER A 22 21.19 -11.32 2.33
CA SER A 22 22.52 -11.13 1.74
C SER A 22 23.31 -10.06 2.47
N GLU A 23 24.62 -10.27 2.61
CA GLU A 23 25.56 -9.29 3.16
C GLU A 23 26.07 -8.36 2.06
N LEU A 24 25.50 -7.16 1.99
CA LEU A 24 25.66 -6.18 0.91
C LEU A 24 25.95 -4.76 1.46
N ALA A 25 26.47 -4.68 2.69
CA ALA A 25 26.84 -3.40 3.30
C ALA A 25 27.88 -2.67 2.45
N GLY A 26 27.65 -1.39 2.18
CA GLY A 26 28.53 -0.56 1.35
C GLY A 26 28.51 -0.89 -0.14
N PHE A 27 27.63 -1.79 -0.60
CA PHE A 27 27.60 -2.19 -2.01
C PHE A 27 27.07 -1.08 -2.92
N ASP A 28 27.61 -0.97 -4.13
CA ASP A 28 27.22 0.04 -5.11
C ASP A 28 26.17 -0.46 -6.11
N PHE A 29 24.93 -0.03 -5.89
CA PHE A 29 23.76 -0.25 -6.74
C PHE A 29 23.41 0.96 -7.62
N SER A 30 24.25 2.00 -7.65
CA SER A 30 23.91 3.25 -8.33
C SER A 30 23.58 3.05 -9.81
N GLY A 31 22.46 3.66 -10.23
CA GLY A 31 21.96 3.62 -11.60
C GLY A 31 21.47 2.25 -12.11
N LEU A 32 21.36 1.23 -11.25
CA LEU A 32 20.88 -0.09 -11.65
C LEU A 32 19.35 -0.17 -11.71
N ASP A 33 18.84 -0.99 -12.63
CA ASP A 33 17.43 -1.41 -12.63
C ASP A 33 17.25 -2.64 -11.73
N LEU A 34 16.60 -2.40 -10.61
CA LEU A 34 16.27 -3.33 -9.54
C LEU A 34 14.75 -3.47 -9.39
N THR A 35 13.99 -3.21 -10.46
CA THR A 35 12.53 -3.34 -10.47
C THR A 35 12.12 -4.75 -10.00
N GLN A 36 11.23 -4.82 -9.02
CA GLN A 36 10.75 -6.06 -8.39
C GLN A 36 11.86 -6.94 -7.79
N ALA A 37 13.02 -6.36 -7.44
CA ALA A 37 14.07 -7.08 -6.74
C ALA A 37 13.60 -7.54 -5.34
N ASP A 38 14.06 -8.72 -4.93
CA ASP A 38 13.79 -9.29 -3.61
C ASP A 38 15.08 -9.23 -2.78
N LEU A 39 15.15 -8.22 -1.92
CA LEU A 39 16.29 -7.87 -1.06
C LEU A 39 15.97 -8.04 0.42
N ARG A 40 14.87 -8.72 0.77
CA ARG A 40 14.44 -8.87 2.16
C ARG A 40 15.49 -9.47 3.06
N PHE A 41 15.48 -9.04 4.32
CA PHE A 41 16.38 -9.54 5.37
C PHE A 41 17.87 -9.29 5.11
N SER A 42 18.22 -8.46 4.14
CA SER A 42 19.61 -8.23 3.75
C SER A 42 20.25 -7.12 4.57
N ASN A 43 21.56 -7.22 4.77
CA ASN A 43 22.35 -6.11 5.30
C ASN A 43 22.77 -5.20 4.14
N LEU A 44 22.16 -4.03 4.07
CA LEU A 44 22.37 -3.00 3.06
C LEU A 44 22.88 -1.68 3.69
N ALA A 45 23.44 -1.76 4.89
CA ALA A 45 23.96 -0.60 5.60
C ALA A 45 25.00 0.12 4.73
N ARG A 46 24.84 1.44 4.56
CA ARG A 46 25.71 2.30 3.74
C ARG A 46 25.79 1.92 2.25
N ALA A 47 24.85 1.11 1.74
CA ALA A 47 24.78 0.82 0.31
C ALA A 47 24.43 2.08 -0.50
N ASN A 48 24.94 2.16 -1.73
CA ASN A 48 24.72 3.28 -2.63
C ASN A 48 23.63 2.91 -3.66
N PHE A 49 22.44 3.49 -3.52
CA PHE A 49 21.30 3.35 -4.43
C PHE A 49 21.05 4.61 -5.26
N ARG A 50 22.02 5.54 -5.35
CA ARG A 50 21.85 6.80 -6.05
C ARG A 50 21.38 6.59 -7.50
N GLY A 51 20.23 7.16 -7.85
CA GLY A 51 19.63 7.04 -9.18
C GLY A 51 19.19 5.63 -9.59
N ALA A 52 19.14 4.66 -8.67
CA ALA A 52 18.67 3.31 -8.97
C ALA A 52 17.14 3.25 -9.16
N ILE A 53 16.66 2.30 -9.97
CA ILE A 53 15.23 2.06 -10.20
C ILE A 53 14.81 0.86 -9.34
N LEU A 54 14.01 1.09 -8.31
CA LEU A 54 13.62 0.10 -7.28
C LEU A 54 12.09 -0.11 -7.26
N ARG A 55 11.42 0.12 -8.38
CA ARG A 55 9.94 0.07 -8.45
C ARG A 55 9.44 -1.32 -8.03
N GLN A 56 8.51 -1.36 -7.08
CA GLN A 56 7.96 -2.61 -6.54
C GLN A 56 9.01 -3.59 -5.95
N ALA A 57 10.22 -3.11 -5.62
CA ALA A 57 11.23 -3.92 -4.96
C ALA A 57 10.83 -4.19 -3.49
N ASP A 58 11.19 -5.36 -2.96
CA ASP A 58 10.93 -5.74 -1.58
C ASP A 58 12.24 -5.73 -0.78
N LEU A 59 12.44 -4.67 0.00
CA LEU A 59 13.56 -4.47 0.92
C LEU A 59 13.13 -4.66 2.39
N SER A 60 11.95 -5.25 2.65
CA SER A 60 11.44 -5.37 4.01
C SER A 60 12.38 -6.17 4.93
N PHE A 61 12.42 -5.79 6.21
CA PHE A 61 13.30 -6.38 7.24
C PHE A 61 14.81 -6.23 6.98
N SER A 62 15.23 -5.33 6.08
CA SER A 62 16.64 -5.12 5.77
C SER A 62 17.28 -4.06 6.67
N ASP A 63 18.58 -4.13 6.92
CA ASP A 63 19.32 -3.03 7.52
C ASP A 63 19.73 -2.03 6.43
N LEU A 64 19.23 -0.81 6.48
CA LEU A 64 19.49 0.26 5.51
C LEU A 64 20.21 1.45 6.16
N LYS A 65 20.82 1.27 7.34
CA LYS A 65 21.47 2.35 8.09
C LYS A 65 22.51 3.08 7.24
N GLY A 66 22.33 4.39 7.06
CA GLY A 66 23.23 5.23 6.28
C GLY A 66 23.24 4.99 4.77
N ALA A 67 22.26 4.27 4.20
CA ALA A 67 22.17 4.06 2.76
C ALA A 67 21.79 5.35 1.99
N ASP A 68 22.33 5.51 0.78
CA ASP A 68 22.09 6.67 -0.08
C ASP A 68 21.08 6.32 -1.19
N PHE A 69 19.86 6.86 -1.11
CA PHE A 69 18.80 6.74 -2.11
C PHE A 69 18.59 8.03 -2.92
N THR A 70 19.57 8.93 -2.96
CA THR A 70 19.44 10.21 -3.67
C THR A 70 19.01 10.00 -5.12
N ASN A 71 17.92 10.65 -5.54
CA ASN A 71 17.31 10.53 -6.87
C ASN A 71 16.91 9.09 -7.29
N ALA A 72 16.75 8.15 -6.36
CA ALA A 72 16.26 6.80 -6.67
C ALA A 72 14.74 6.78 -6.95
N ASP A 73 14.27 5.82 -7.74
CA ASP A 73 12.83 5.58 -7.97
C ASP A 73 12.33 4.41 -7.12
N LEU A 74 11.67 4.70 -6.00
CA LEU A 74 11.12 3.75 -5.04
C LEU A 74 9.60 3.55 -5.21
N TYR A 75 9.03 3.85 -6.38
CA TYR A 75 7.58 3.71 -6.61
C TYR A 75 7.06 2.33 -6.20
N GLU A 76 6.10 2.28 -5.27
CA GLU A 76 5.53 1.05 -4.69
C GLU A 76 6.55 0.05 -4.08
N ALA A 77 7.76 0.50 -3.74
CA ALA A 77 8.74 -0.34 -3.05
C ALA A 77 8.31 -0.63 -1.60
N ASN A 78 8.66 -1.80 -1.08
CA ASN A 78 8.39 -2.18 0.31
C ASN A 78 9.67 -2.09 1.16
N LEU A 79 9.70 -1.12 2.08
CA LEU A 79 10.76 -0.90 3.07
C LEU A 79 10.23 -1.12 4.50
N SER A 80 9.18 -1.92 4.66
CA SER A 80 8.60 -2.17 5.99
C SER A 80 9.61 -2.91 6.89
N PHE A 81 9.64 -2.58 8.19
CA PHE A 81 10.51 -3.19 9.20
C PHE A 81 12.02 -3.03 8.95
N SER A 82 12.45 -2.10 8.08
CA SER A 82 13.87 -1.87 7.82
C SER A 82 14.50 -0.82 8.76
N GLY A 83 15.81 -0.95 9.02
CA GLY A 83 16.57 0.06 9.76
C GLY A 83 16.89 1.28 8.88
N LEU A 84 16.19 2.40 9.05
CA LEU A 84 16.34 3.60 8.21
C LEU A 84 17.14 4.75 8.86
N GLU A 85 17.92 4.45 9.89
CA GLU A 85 18.68 5.47 10.59
C GLU A 85 19.72 6.10 9.65
N GLY A 86 19.66 7.42 9.48
CA GLY A 86 20.64 8.17 8.68
C GLY A 86 20.59 7.95 7.16
N ILE A 87 19.48 7.44 6.61
CA ILE A 87 19.32 7.34 5.15
C ILE A 87 19.22 8.72 4.49
N ASP A 88 19.69 8.82 3.24
CA ASP A 88 19.45 9.99 2.37
C ASP A 88 18.40 9.65 1.30
N LEU A 89 17.27 10.35 1.30
CA LEU A 89 16.18 10.21 0.33
C LEU A 89 16.02 11.46 -0.54
N THR A 90 17.02 12.33 -0.60
CA THR A 90 16.93 13.60 -1.31
C THR A 90 16.60 13.39 -2.80
N GLY A 91 15.47 13.94 -3.26
CA GLY A 91 15.02 13.79 -4.65
C GLY A 91 14.52 12.39 -5.04
N ALA A 92 14.41 11.45 -4.10
CA ALA A 92 13.88 10.12 -4.39
C ALA A 92 12.35 10.15 -4.65
N ASN A 93 11.88 9.35 -5.60
CA ASN A 93 10.44 9.13 -5.80
C ASN A 93 9.95 8.05 -4.83
N VAL A 94 9.23 8.44 -3.78
CA VAL A 94 8.70 7.53 -2.75
C VAL A 94 7.19 7.32 -2.84
N GLU A 95 6.56 7.69 -3.96
CA GLU A 95 5.11 7.54 -4.14
C GLU A 95 4.71 6.05 -4.06
N GLY A 96 3.75 5.74 -3.18
CA GLY A 96 3.30 4.37 -2.93
C GLY A 96 4.28 3.47 -2.17
N ALA A 97 5.48 3.96 -1.81
CA ALA A 97 6.45 3.18 -1.05
C ALA A 97 5.97 2.95 0.39
N GLN A 98 6.16 1.73 0.90
CA GLN A 98 5.73 1.31 2.24
C GLN A 98 6.89 1.41 3.24
N PHE A 99 6.68 2.13 4.35
CA PHE A 99 7.69 2.34 5.40
C PHE A 99 7.19 1.87 6.79
N ASN A 100 6.27 0.91 6.82
CA ASN A 100 5.62 0.52 8.07
C ASN A 100 6.67 -0.07 9.04
N PHE A 101 6.73 0.43 10.28
CA PHE A 101 7.65 -0.06 11.33
C PHE A 101 9.14 0.05 11.02
N SER A 102 9.52 0.93 10.10
CA SER A 102 10.92 1.25 9.85
C SER A 102 11.46 2.25 10.89
N GLY A 103 12.77 2.19 11.20
CA GLY A 103 13.43 3.13 12.11
C GLY A 103 13.22 4.61 11.69
N ARG A 104 13.33 5.56 12.63
CA ARG A 104 13.09 7.00 12.34
C ARG A 104 14.06 7.50 11.26
N SER A 105 13.51 7.86 10.09
CA SER A 105 14.19 8.68 9.09
C SER A 105 14.03 10.17 9.43
N ASN A 106 15.06 10.98 9.18
CA ASN A 106 15.01 12.44 9.34
C ASN A 106 14.30 13.15 8.15
N TYR A 107 13.78 12.38 7.19
CA TYR A 107 13.15 12.90 6.00
C TYR A 107 11.83 13.62 6.31
N ARG A 108 11.69 14.85 5.80
CA ARG A 108 10.44 15.59 5.75
C ARG A 108 10.03 15.69 4.27
N PRO A 109 8.86 15.17 3.86
CA PRO A 109 8.41 15.31 2.48
C PRO A 109 8.25 16.80 2.15
N GLU A 110 8.75 17.22 0.99
CA GLU A 110 8.49 18.57 0.50
C GLU A 110 6.96 18.75 0.29
N PRO A 111 6.40 19.91 0.63
CA PRO A 111 4.99 20.19 0.38
C PRO A 111 4.72 20.09 -1.13
N THR A 112 3.74 19.28 -1.50
CA THR A 112 3.28 19.11 -2.89
C THR A 112 2.97 20.48 -3.50
N ARG A 113 3.69 20.85 -4.56
CA ARG A 113 3.42 22.08 -5.29
C ARG A 113 2.03 21.99 -5.93
N PRO A 114 1.19 23.03 -5.85
CA PRO A 114 -0.10 23.03 -6.53
C PRO A 114 0.12 22.87 -8.04
N GLU A 115 -0.52 21.87 -8.63
CA GLU A 115 -0.38 21.63 -10.07
C GLU A 115 -0.89 22.83 -10.88
N PRO A 116 -0.18 23.23 -11.96
CA PRO A 116 -0.65 24.27 -12.86
C PRO A 116 -1.99 23.89 -13.49
N ILE A 117 -2.89 24.86 -13.66
CA ILE A 117 -4.19 24.64 -14.31
C ILE A 117 -3.93 24.34 -15.80
N SER A 118 -3.96 23.06 -16.15
CA SER A 118 -3.81 22.55 -17.52
C SER A 118 -5.16 22.04 -18.06
N LEU A 119 -5.31 22.00 -19.39
CA LEU A 119 -6.51 21.44 -20.03
C LEU A 119 -6.72 19.96 -19.65
N THR A 120 -5.63 19.21 -19.49
CA THR A 120 -5.65 17.83 -19.01
C THR A 120 -6.22 17.74 -17.60
N ASN A 121 -5.84 18.65 -16.69
CA ASN A 121 -6.36 18.67 -15.32
C ASN A 121 -7.84 19.08 -15.27
N LEU A 122 -8.29 19.96 -16.18
CA LEU A 122 -9.71 20.32 -16.31
C LEU A 122 -10.54 19.17 -16.89
N LEU A 123 -9.96 18.40 -17.82
CA LEU A 123 -10.57 17.20 -18.41
C LEU A 123 -10.62 16.01 -17.44
N GLN A 124 -9.73 15.97 -16.46
CA GLN A 124 -9.73 14.94 -15.42
C GLN A 124 -10.66 15.28 -14.25
N LYS A 125 -11.10 16.54 -14.11
CA LYS A 125 -12.03 16.94 -13.06
C LYS A 125 -13.42 16.30 -13.26
N PRO A 126 -13.98 15.64 -12.23
CA PRO A 126 -15.36 15.16 -12.20
C PRO A 126 -16.36 16.19 -12.73
N GLY A 127 -17.10 15.86 -13.77
CA GLY A 127 -18.12 16.72 -14.37
C GLY A 127 -17.62 17.68 -15.46
N TRP A 128 -16.54 18.43 -15.23
CA TRP A 128 -15.97 19.37 -16.23
C TRP A 128 -15.38 18.64 -17.43
N GLY A 129 -14.69 17.52 -17.21
CA GLY A 129 -14.13 16.74 -18.32
C GLY A 129 -15.16 16.10 -19.23
N ILE A 130 -16.24 15.59 -18.64
CA ILE A 130 -17.35 15.00 -19.40
C ILE A 130 -18.08 16.09 -20.18
N PHE A 131 -18.27 17.28 -19.57
CA PHE A 131 -18.86 18.44 -20.24
C PHE A 131 -18.02 18.88 -21.45
N ILE A 132 -16.73 19.12 -21.23
CA ILE A 132 -15.82 19.62 -22.28
C ILE A 132 -15.66 18.57 -23.39
N GLY A 133 -15.47 17.29 -23.05
CA GLY A 133 -15.31 16.22 -24.02
C GLY A 133 -16.55 16.02 -24.90
N ALA A 134 -17.74 16.06 -24.31
CA ALA A 134 -18.98 15.91 -25.06
C ALA A 134 -19.39 17.19 -25.81
N ALA A 135 -19.06 18.39 -25.30
CA ALA A 135 -19.21 19.65 -26.02
C ALA A 135 -18.35 19.66 -27.29
N LEU A 136 -17.07 19.30 -27.15
CA LEU A 136 -16.13 19.18 -28.27
C LEU A 136 -16.61 18.13 -29.26
N GLY A 137 -17.06 16.95 -28.80
CA GLY A 137 -17.58 15.90 -29.66
C GLY A 137 -18.80 16.31 -30.47
N ALA A 138 -19.79 16.95 -29.83
CA ALA A 138 -21.00 17.44 -30.51
C ALA A 138 -20.67 18.55 -31.52
N LEU A 139 -19.78 19.47 -31.15
CA LEU A 139 -19.38 20.60 -31.99
C LEU A 139 -18.54 20.15 -33.21
N LEU A 140 -17.65 19.16 -33.03
CA LEU A 140 -16.82 18.60 -34.09
C LEU A 140 -17.63 17.81 -35.13
N ILE A 141 -18.60 16.99 -34.69
CA ILE A 141 -19.32 16.08 -35.59
C ILE A 141 -20.45 16.81 -36.33
N TYR A 142 -21.19 17.68 -35.65
CA TYR A 142 -22.36 18.34 -36.21
C TYR A 142 -22.07 19.77 -36.68
N GLY A 143 -21.43 20.59 -35.84
CA GLY A 143 -21.16 21.99 -36.13
C GLY A 143 -20.13 22.20 -37.24
N CYS A 144 -18.96 21.58 -37.15
CA CYS A 144 -17.89 21.78 -38.11
C CYS A 144 -18.24 21.28 -39.52
N ASN A 145 -18.89 20.12 -39.66
CA ASN A 145 -19.27 19.58 -40.96
C ASN A 145 -20.32 20.46 -41.67
N ALA A 146 -21.34 20.92 -40.95
CA ALA A 146 -22.35 21.82 -41.50
C ALA A 146 -21.75 23.18 -41.89
N VAL A 147 -20.91 23.75 -41.03
CA VAL A 147 -20.22 25.02 -41.30
C VAL A 147 -19.34 24.91 -42.53
N ILE A 148 -18.53 23.86 -42.67
CA ILE A 148 -17.66 23.66 -43.83
C ILE A 148 -18.50 23.54 -45.12
N TYR A 149 -19.55 22.74 -45.09
CA TYR A 149 -20.43 22.52 -46.25
C TYR A 149 -21.11 23.82 -46.71
N PHE A 150 -21.77 24.53 -45.80
CA PHE A 150 -22.46 25.77 -46.15
C PHE A 150 -21.49 26.92 -46.46
N THR A 151 -20.29 26.95 -45.87
CA THR A 151 -19.25 27.92 -46.22
C THR A 151 -18.79 27.75 -47.67
N HIS A 152 -18.63 26.50 -48.13
CA HIS A 152 -18.34 26.21 -49.54
C HIS A 152 -19.49 26.66 -50.47
N LEU A 153 -20.74 26.44 -50.07
CA LEU A 153 -21.92 26.89 -50.82
C LEU A 153 -22.04 28.41 -50.88
N ILE A 154 -21.66 29.14 -49.81
CA ILE A 154 -21.62 30.60 -49.81
C ILE A 154 -20.57 31.13 -50.79
N TRP A 155 -19.39 30.51 -50.84
CA TRP A 155 -18.31 30.92 -51.75
C TRP A 155 -18.70 30.71 -53.23
N THR A 156 -19.43 29.64 -53.53
CA THR A 156 -19.82 29.27 -54.89
C THR A 156 -21.13 29.93 -55.35
N ALA A 157 -21.90 30.52 -54.43
CA ALA A 157 -23.15 31.21 -54.74
C ALA A 157 -22.92 32.54 -55.47
N LYS A 158 -23.37 32.63 -56.73
CA LYS A 158 -23.37 33.87 -57.51
C LYS A 158 -24.52 34.82 -57.17
N ASP A 159 -25.57 34.31 -56.51
CA ASP A 159 -26.77 35.06 -56.16
C ASP A 159 -26.73 35.55 -54.70
N PRO A 160 -26.86 36.87 -54.46
CA PRO A 160 -26.78 37.42 -53.10
C PRO A 160 -27.91 36.96 -52.17
N VAL A 161 -29.10 36.64 -52.70
CA VAL A 161 -30.23 36.15 -51.91
C VAL A 161 -29.98 34.71 -51.44
N ILE A 162 -29.41 33.87 -52.31
CA ILE A 162 -29.05 32.48 -51.98
C ILE A 162 -27.88 32.45 -50.99
N ALA A 163 -26.86 33.30 -51.18
CA ALA A 163 -25.77 33.45 -50.23
C ALA A 163 -26.25 33.92 -48.85
N GLY A 164 -27.24 34.82 -48.81
CA GLY A 164 -27.91 35.25 -47.58
C GLY A 164 -28.66 34.12 -46.87
N LEU A 165 -29.40 33.29 -47.61
CA LEU A 165 -30.07 32.10 -47.09
C LEU A 165 -29.09 31.11 -46.44
N TYR A 166 -27.96 30.83 -47.09
CA TYR A 166 -26.96 29.92 -46.52
C TYR A 166 -26.34 30.45 -45.23
N ARG A 167 -26.09 31.77 -45.13
CA ARG A 167 -25.63 32.40 -43.88
C ARG A 167 -26.66 32.23 -42.77
N PHE A 168 -27.94 32.45 -43.07
CA PHE A 168 -29.04 32.22 -42.14
C PHE A 168 -29.07 30.77 -41.65
N LEU A 169 -28.99 29.79 -42.57
CA LEU A 169 -29.00 28.37 -42.22
C LEU A 169 -27.80 27.96 -41.34
N ILE A 170 -26.61 28.54 -41.56
CA ILE A 170 -25.45 28.30 -40.66
C ILE A 170 -25.77 28.82 -39.25
N ILE A 171 -26.24 30.07 -39.14
CA ILE A 171 -26.55 30.68 -37.85
C ILE A 171 -27.62 29.86 -37.12
N GLN A 172 -28.66 29.42 -37.84
CA GLN A 172 -29.72 28.57 -37.32
C GLN A 172 -29.18 27.26 -36.75
N ASN A 173 -28.40 26.49 -37.52
CA ASN A 173 -27.85 25.20 -37.07
C ASN A 173 -26.88 25.34 -35.88
N ILE A 174 -26.02 26.36 -35.87
CA ILE A 174 -25.12 26.62 -34.73
C ILE A 174 -25.94 26.95 -33.50
N THR A 175 -26.97 27.80 -33.64
CA THR A 175 -27.80 28.23 -32.51
C THR A 175 -28.59 27.04 -31.95
N ASP A 176 -29.20 26.21 -32.80
CA ASP A 176 -29.90 24.99 -32.39
C ASP A 176 -28.96 24.05 -31.62
N GLY A 177 -27.77 23.75 -32.16
CA GLY A 177 -26.79 22.89 -31.50
C GLY A 177 -26.33 23.41 -30.12
N VAL A 178 -26.04 24.71 -30.01
CA VAL A 178 -25.66 25.34 -28.73
C VAL A 178 -26.79 25.28 -27.72
N VAL A 179 -28.02 25.60 -28.14
CA VAL A 179 -29.18 25.61 -27.25
C VAL A 179 -29.53 24.20 -26.78
N VAL A 180 -29.53 23.21 -27.68
CA VAL A 180 -29.74 21.79 -27.33
C VAL A 180 -28.73 21.34 -26.28
N PHE A 181 -27.45 21.66 -26.48
CA PHE A 181 -26.39 21.31 -25.56
C PHE A 181 -26.57 21.97 -24.18
N LEU A 182 -26.77 23.29 -24.14
CA LEU A 182 -26.91 24.04 -22.90
C LEU A 182 -28.16 23.63 -22.11
N LEU A 183 -29.30 23.46 -22.77
CA LEU A 183 -30.53 23.01 -22.13
C LEU A 183 -30.39 21.60 -21.57
N THR A 184 -29.82 20.69 -22.35
CA THR A 184 -29.59 19.31 -21.90
C THR A 184 -28.65 19.28 -20.70
N TRP A 185 -27.56 20.04 -20.73
CA TRP A 185 -26.61 20.12 -19.62
C TRP A 185 -27.26 20.72 -18.36
N ALA A 186 -27.89 21.89 -18.47
CA ALA A 186 -28.51 22.60 -17.35
C ALA A 186 -29.61 21.76 -16.68
N LEU A 187 -30.46 21.11 -17.47
CA LEU A 187 -31.57 20.30 -16.95
C LEU A 187 -31.12 18.93 -16.46
N SER A 188 -29.98 18.41 -16.92
CA SER A 188 -29.56 17.02 -16.62
C SER A 188 -29.45 16.73 -15.11
N GLY A 189 -28.96 17.69 -14.32
CA GLY A 189 -28.85 17.55 -12.86
C GLY A 189 -30.21 17.53 -12.17
N TRP A 190 -31.09 18.46 -12.54
CA TRP A 190 -32.46 18.53 -12.04
C TRP A 190 -33.28 17.29 -12.42
N LEU A 191 -33.22 16.87 -13.68
CA LEU A 191 -33.87 15.66 -14.20
C LEU A 191 -33.46 14.41 -13.43
N SER A 192 -32.17 14.30 -13.10
CA SER A 192 -31.64 13.17 -12.33
C SER A 192 -32.15 13.12 -10.89
N ARG A 193 -32.50 14.28 -10.31
CA ARG A 193 -33.06 14.37 -8.96
C ARG A 193 -34.57 14.12 -8.96
N GLN A 194 -35.28 14.67 -9.93
CA GLN A 194 -36.74 14.64 -9.95
C GLN A 194 -37.32 13.30 -10.41
N PHE A 195 -36.66 12.64 -11.37
CA PHE A 195 -37.15 11.39 -11.96
C PHE A 195 -36.21 10.24 -11.66
N GLN A 196 -36.71 9.19 -11.00
CA GLN A 196 -35.94 7.96 -10.78
C GLN A 196 -35.81 7.14 -12.07
N ALA A 197 -36.89 7.02 -12.84
CA ALA A 197 -36.92 6.26 -14.08
C ALA A 197 -36.21 7.01 -15.23
N VAL A 198 -35.24 6.33 -15.87
CA VAL A 198 -34.41 6.89 -16.95
C VAL A 198 -35.26 7.38 -18.12
N TRP A 199 -36.24 6.59 -18.57
CA TRP A 199 -37.08 6.95 -19.71
C TRP A 199 -37.89 8.25 -19.50
N LYS A 200 -38.30 8.56 -18.26
CA LYS A 200 -39.01 9.82 -17.95
C LYS A 200 -38.12 11.03 -18.16
N ARG A 201 -36.82 10.90 -17.89
CA ARG A 201 -35.83 11.97 -18.12
C ARG A 201 -35.68 12.25 -19.61
N HIS A 202 -35.60 11.19 -20.41
CA HIS A 202 -35.49 11.27 -21.88
C HIS A 202 -36.76 11.81 -22.53
N ALA A 203 -37.94 11.40 -22.06
CA ALA A 203 -39.22 11.95 -22.54
C ALA A 203 -39.33 13.46 -22.23
N PHE A 204 -38.95 13.88 -21.03
CA PHE A 204 -39.00 15.29 -20.64
C PHE A 204 -38.02 16.15 -21.47
N ILE A 205 -36.76 15.72 -21.62
CA ILE A 205 -35.80 16.51 -22.40
C ILE A 205 -36.25 16.59 -23.88
N THR A 206 -36.81 15.51 -24.42
CA THR A 206 -37.35 15.49 -25.79
C THR A 206 -38.45 16.55 -25.96
N PHE A 207 -39.39 16.63 -25.01
CA PHE A 207 -40.45 17.64 -25.02
C PHE A 207 -39.90 19.07 -24.97
N VAL A 208 -38.93 19.32 -24.08
CA VAL A 208 -38.29 20.65 -23.95
C VAL A 208 -37.55 21.05 -25.23
N ILE A 209 -36.80 20.13 -25.84
CA ILE A 209 -36.06 20.41 -27.07
C ILE A 209 -37.01 20.71 -28.24
N ILE A 210 -38.12 19.99 -28.38
CA ILE A 210 -39.11 20.28 -29.43
C ILE A 210 -39.67 21.71 -29.29
N ILE A 211 -40.08 22.09 -28.08
CA ILE A 211 -40.61 23.45 -27.83
C ILE A 211 -39.54 24.50 -28.11
N SER A 212 -38.33 24.28 -27.59
CA SER A 212 -37.20 25.19 -27.80
C SER A 212 -36.88 25.36 -29.28
N PHE A 213 -36.86 24.26 -30.05
CA PHE A 213 -36.61 24.27 -31.48
C PHE A 213 -37.62 25.18 -32.19
N PHE A 214 -38.92 24.96 -31.98
CA PHE A 214 -39.95 25.75 -32.65
C PHE A 214 -39.89 27.23 -32.28
N VAL A 215 -39.71 27.56 -31.00
CA VAL A 215 -39.64 28.95 -30.55
C VAL A 215 -38.41 29.64 -31.15
N LEU A 216 -37.24 29.03 -31.04
CA LEU A 216 -35.98 29.59 -31.52
C LEU A 216 -35.98 29.77 -33.04
N ASN A 217 -36.41 28.74 -33.78
CA ASN A 217 -36.43 28.79 -35.24
C ASN A 217 -37.41 29.83 -35.78
N ASN A 218 -38.56 30.03 -35.12
CA ASN A 218 -39.48 31.11 -35.49
C ASN A 218 -38.84 32.50 -35.26
N ILE A 219 -38.15 32.70 -34.14
CA ILE A 219 -37.47 33.97 -33.85
C ILE A 219 -36.37 34.25 -34.88
N LEU A 220 -35.52 33.26 -35.16
CA LEU A 220 -34.45 33.38 -36.15
C LEU A 220 -34.99 33.59 -37.56
N TYR A 221 -36.08 32.91 -37.92
CA TYR A 221 -36.77 33.15 -39.19
C TYR A 221 -37.23 34.60 -39.29
N LEU A 222 -37.95 35.13 -38.30
CA LEU A 222 -38.45 36.51 -38.34
C LEU A 222 -37.32 37.55 -38.41
N TRP A 223 -36.21 37.28 -37.73
CA TRP A 223 -35.12 38.25 -37.59
C TRP A 223 -34.11 38.22 -38.73
N LEU A 224 -33.76 37.03 -39.24
CA LEU A 224 -32.68 36.84 -40.22
C LEU A 224 -33.18 36.17 -41.52
N GLY A 225 -34.10 35.21 -41.42
CA GLY A 225 -34.50 34.37 -42.56
C GLY A 225 -35.54 35.01 -43.48
N LYS A 226 -36.50 35.76 -42.92
CA LYS A 226 -37.71 36.23 -43.61
C LYS A 226 -37.40 37.01 -44.87
N ALA A 227 -36.46 37.96 -44.81
CA ALA A 227 -36.09 38.79 -45.94
C ALA A 227 -35.58 37.98 -47.15
N PHE A 228 -34.84 36.89 -46.89
CA PHE A 228 -34.33 36.03 -47.96
C PHE A 228 -35.38 35.04 -48.45
N ILE A 229 -36.12 34.42 -47.53
CA ILE A 229 -37.12 33.38 -47.83
C ILE A 229 -38.29 33.97 -48.60
N ASP A 230 -38.81 35.14 -48.20
CA ASP A 230 -39.94 35.80 -48.88
C ASP A 230 -39.54 36.26 -50.29
N GLU A 231 -38.28 36.68 -50.48
CA GLU A 231 -37.77 37.08 -51.79
C GLU A 231 -37.51 35.89 -52.71
N LEU A 232 -37.07 34.76 -52.14
CA LEU A 232 -36.90 33.51 -52.87
C LEU A 232 -38.26 32.93 -53.29
N ALA A 233 -39.28 33.04 -52.43
CA ALA A 233 -40.63 32.53 -52.67
C ALA A 233 -41.31 33.14 -53.91
N LYS A 234 -40.94 34.37 -54.28
CA LYS A 234 -41.45 35.05 -55.49
C LYS A 234 -40.89 34.47 -56.79
N ARG A 235 -39.84 33.65 -56.73
CA ARG A 235 -39.14 33.12 -57.91
C ARG A 235 -39.77 31.80 -58.37
N PRO A 236 -39.90 31.56 -59.69
CA PRO A 236 -40.60 30.39 -60.23
C PRO A 236 -40.00 29.04 -59.85
N ASN A 237 -38.69 29.00 -59.52
CA ASN A 237 -37.99 27.82 -58.98
C ASN A 237 -37.38 28.12 -57.61
N GLY A 238 -37.99 29.03 -56.83
CA GLY A 238 -37.43 29.57 -55.60
C GLY A 238 -37.17 28.52 -54.51
N PHE A 239 -38.04 27.51 -54.41
CA PHE A 239 -37.83 26.38 -53.52
C PHE A 239 -37.57 25.11 -54.34
N GLN A 240 -36.31 24.72 -54.47
CA GLN A 240 -36.01 23.30 -54.69
C GLN A 240 -36.34 22.52 -53.41
N GLN A 241 -36.81 21.27 -53.54
CA GLN A 241 -37.24 20.41 -52.43
C GLN A 241 -36.29 20.49 -51.23
N SER A 242 -36.71 21.18 -50.17
CA SER A 242 -36.01 21.16 -48.89
C SER A 242 -36.43 19.90 -48.13
N ALA A 243 -35.53 19.42 -47.27
CA ALA A 243 -35.89 18.34 -46.37
C ALA A 243 -37.05 18.79 -45.45
N PRO A 244 -38.02 17.92 -45.13
CA PRO A 244 -39.11 18.26 -44.23
C PRO A 244 -38.60 18.75 -42.87
N TRP A 245 -39.29 19.69 -42.22
CA TRP A 245 -38.86 20.26 -40.94
C TRP A 245 -38.53 19.20 -39.86
N PHE A 246 -39.23 18.06 -39.87
CA PHE A 246 -39.02 16.99 -38.90
C PHE A 246 -37.64 16.33 -39.03
N THR A 247 -36.98 16.36 -40.19
CA THR A 247 -35.64 15.78 -40.34
C THR A 247 -34.60 16.54 -39.53
N TYR A 248 -34.76 17.85 -39.41
CA TYR A 248 -33.88 18.71 -38.62
C TYR A 248 -34.12 18.51 -37.12
N VAL A 249 -35.39 18.43 -36.70
CA VAL A 249 -35.76 18.18 -35.30
C VAL A 249 -35.29 16.81 -34.81
N VAL A 250 -35.39 15.76 -35.64
CA VAL A 250 -34.96 14.41 -35.25
C VAL A 250 -33.47 14.37 -34.92
N GLY A 251 -32.63 15.10 -35.66
CA GLY A 251 -31.20 15.22 -35.36
C GLY A 251 -30.94 15.77 -33.96
N ASP A 252 -31.56 16.90 -33.63
CA ASP A 252 -31.45 17.55 -32.33
C ASP A 252 -31.92 16.64 -31.19
N LEU A 253 -33.02 15.91 -31.41
CA LEU A 253 -33.55 14.97 -30.44
C LEU A 253 -32.60 13.79 -30.16
N LEU A 254 -32.01 13.21 -31.20
CA LEU A 254 -31.04 12.13 -31.05
C LEU A 254 -29.80 12.61 -30.30
N ILE A 255 -29.28 13.79 -30.66
CA ILE A 255 -28.11 14.39 -30.00
C ILE A 255 -28.42 14.69 -28.53
N ALA A 256 -29.54 15.34 -28.23
CA ALA A 256 -29.94 15.65 -26.85
C ALA A 256 -30.04 14.40 -25.98
N ASN A 257 -30.70 13.35 -26.49
CA ASN A 257 -30.90 12.12 -25.75
C ASN A 257 -29.60 11.32 -25.57
N PHE A 258 -28.78 11.22 -26.62
CA PHE A 258 -27.47 10.57 -26.52
C PHE A 258 -26.56 11.31 -25.55
N PHE A 259 -26.52 12.64 -25.63
CA PHE A 259 -25.73 13.47 -24.74
C PHE A 259 -26.19 13.34 -23.28
N LEU A 260 -27.50 13.34 -23.03
CA LEU A 260 -28.06 13.10 -21.70
C LEU A 260 -27.63 11.73 -21.15
N TYR A 261 -27.62 10.68 -21.98
CA TYR A 261 -27.16 9.35 -21.60
C TYR A 261 -25.68 9.36 -21.19
N VAL A 262 -24.80 9.92 -22.02
CA VAL A 262 -23.35 10.02 -21.74
C VAL A 262 -23.09 10.79 -20.44
N LEU A 263 -23.77 11.92 -20.23
CA LEU A 263 -23.66 12.70 -19.00
C LEU A 263 -24.11 11.95 -17.74
N GLN A 264 -25.11 11.07 -17.86
CA GLN A 264 -25.58 10.26 -16.75
C GLN A 264 -24.60 9.13 -16.44
N GLN A 265 -24.13 8.41 -17.46
CA GLN A 265 -23.19 7.31 -17.30
C GLN A 265 -21.85 7.79 -16.74
N GLY A 266 -21.31 8.89 -17.26
CA GLY A 266 -20.08 9.48 -16.73
C GLY A 266 -20.20 9.83 -15.25
N ARG A 267 -21.32 10.44 -14.83
CA ARG A 267 -21.57 10.74 -13.40
C ARG A 267 -21.66 9.50 -12.52
N GLN A 268 -22.27 8.42 -13.01
CA GLN A 268 -22.36 7.17 -12.25
C GLN A 268 -20.98 6.53 -12.09
N LEU A 269 -20.17 6.53 -13.15
CA LEU A 269 -18.81 5.98 -13.11
C LEU A 269 -17.94 6.75 -12.11
N THR A 270 -17.96 8.09 -12.16
CA THR A 270 -17.18 8.90 -11.23
C THR A 270 -17.59 8.71 -9.77
N ARG A 271 -18.90 8.51 -9.49
CA ARG A 271 -19.36 8.18 -8.12
C ARG A 271 -18.82 6.84 -7.66
N LYS A 272 -18.92 5.80 -8.49
CA LYS A 272 -18.40 4.46 -8.16
C LYS A 272 -16.91 4.49 -7.88
N LEU A 273 -16.14 5.21 -8.68
CA LEU A 273 -14.69 5.36 -8.48
C LEU A 273 -14.39 6.05 -7.14
N SER A 274 -15.09 7.15 -6.83
CA SER A 274 -14.92 7.85 -5.55
C SER A 274 -15.30 6.99 -4.35
N ASP A 275 -16.37 6.19 -4.46
CA ASP A 275 -16.76 5.25 -3.40
C ASP A 275 -15.71 4.14 -3.20
N GLN A 276 -15.11 3.65 -4.29
CA GLN A 276 -14.02 2.66 -4.24
C GLN A 276 -12.76 3.23 -3.58
N GLU A 277 -12.35 4.45 -3.95
CA GLU A 277 -11.21 5.14 -3.32
C GLU A 277 -11.43 5.30 -1.82
N PHE A 278 -12.64 5.70 -1.40
CA PHE A 278 -12.98 5.83 0.02
C PHE A 278 -12.93 4.50 0.77
N GLN A 279 -13.36 3.40 0.15
CA GLN A 279 -13.26 2.06 0.73
C GLN A 279 -11.81 1.60 0.89
N ILE A 280 -10.97 1.83 -0.12
CA ILE A 280 -9.53 1.51 -0.06
C ILE A 280 -8.86 2.28 1.07
N LEU A 281 -9.12 3.58 1.18
CA LEU A 281 -8.55 4.42 2.23
C LEU A 281 -8.98 3.98 3.64
N ASN A 282 -10.24 3.56 3.82
CA ASN A 282 -10.70 3.00 5.09
C ASN A 282 -10.05 1.65 5.40
N MET A 283 -9.84 0.80 4.39
CA MET A 283 -9.17 -0.49 4.58
C MET A 283 -7.71 -0.31 4.96
N GLU A 284 -7.02 0.63 4.33
CA GLU A 284 -5.65 0.98 4.68
C GLU A 284 -5.57 1.50 6.13
N LYS A 285 -6.46 2.41 6.52
CA LYS A 285 -6.53 2.91 7.91
C LYS A 285 -6.78 1.79 8.93
N LEU A 286 -7.70 0.87 8.63
CA LEU A 286 -7.99 -0.28 9.51
C LEU A 286 -6.79 -1.23 9.59
N LYS A 287 -6.12 -1.48 8.48
CA LYS A 287 -4.87 -2.26 8.43
C LYS A 287 -3.80 -1.62 9.30
N THR A 288 -3.49 -0.33 9.11
CA THR A 288 -2.50 0.39 9.93
C THR A 288 -2.85 0.35 11.41
N ARG A 289 -4.13 0.51 11.77
CA ARG A 289 -4.57 0.41 13.16
C ARG A 289 -4.36 -1.00 13.73
N ALA A 290 -4.72 -2.04 12.99
CA ALA A 290 -4.50 -3.42 13.41
C ALA A 290 -3.00 -3.73 13.56
N GLU A 291 -2.16 -3.23 12.66
CA GLU A 291 -0.71 -3.36 12.77
C GLU A 291 -0.16 -2.61 14.00
N LEU A 292 -0.68 -1.42 14.30
CA LEU A 292 -0.30 -0.62 15.47
C LEU A 292 -0.74 -1.27 16.78
N ASP A 293 -1.95 -1.83 16.83
CA ASP A 293 -2.46 -2.61 17.96
C ASP A 293 -1.62 -3.89 18.17
N ALA A 294 -1.22 -4.58 17.09
CA ALA A 294 -0.31 -5.72 17.14
C ALA A 294 1.10 -5.32 17.63
N LEU A 295 1.57 -4.13 17.27
CA LEU A 295 2.85 -3.60 17.76
C LEU A 295 2.78 -3.25 19.24
N GLN A 296 1.69 -2.64 19.71
CA GLN A 296 1.46 -2.36 21.13
C GLN A 296 1.43 -3.65 21.96
N ALA A 297 0.88 -4.74 21.40
CA ALA A 297 0.89 -6.05 22.04
C ALA A 297 2.30 -6.67 22.18
N LYS A 298 3.32 -6.13 21.49
CA LYS A 298 4.72 -6.61 21.56
C LYS A 298 5.40 -6.30 22.90
N ILE A 299 4.84 -5.38 23.70
CA ILE A 299 5.17 -5.24 25.12
C ILE A 299 4.09 -5.98 25.89
N ASN A 300 4.44 -7.03 26.66
CA ASN A 300 3.48 -7.75 27.49
C ASN A 300 2.99 -6.82 28.63
N PRO A 301 1.79 -6.20 28.54
CA PRO A 301 1.39 -5.16 29.48
C PRO A 301 1.20 -5.75 30.87
N HIS A 302 0.72 -6.99 30.93
CA HIS A 302 0.50 -7.72 32.17
C HIS A 302 1.82 -8.01 32.91
N PHE A 303 2.89 -8.37 32.20
CA PHE A 303 4.22 -8.49 32.80
C PHE A 303 4.67 -7.17 33.42
N LEU A 304 4.52 -6.06 32.67
CA LEU A 304 4.92 -4.73 33.15
C LEU A 304 4.13 -4.28 34.39
N TYR A 305 2.81 -4.42 34.37
CA TYR A 305 1.97 -4.10 35.54
C TYR A 305 2.36 -4.92 36.76
N ASN A 306 2.63 -6.21 36.59
CA ASN A 306 3.04 -7.06 37.70
C ASN A 306 4.42 -6.67 38.25
N ALA A 307 5.36 -6.34 37.38
CA ALA A 307 6.67 -5.88 37.80
C ALA A 307 6.60 -4.56 38.59
N LEU A 308 5.81 -3.59 38.12
CA LEU A 308 5.61 -2.32 38.81
C LEU A 308 4.92 -2.50 40.17
N ASN A 309 3.94 -3.39 40.26
CA ASN A 309 3.29 -3.71 41.53
C ASN A 309 4.25 -4.39 42.53
N SER A 310 5.13 -5.29 42.05
CA SER A 310 6.17 -5.88 42.89
C SER A 310 7.15 -4.82 43.39
N ILE A 311 7.60 -3.89 42.53
CA ILE A 311 8.44 -2.75 42.96
C ILE A 311 7.71 -1.95 44.03
N ALA A 312 6.45 -1.55 43.79
CA ALA A 312 5.67 -0.76 44.74
C ALA A 312 5.53 -1.44 46.11
N SER A 313 5.39 -2.77 46.14
CA SER A 313 5.36 -3.54 47.39
C SER A 313 6.73 -3.64 48.06
N LEU A 314 7.81 -3.79 47.29
CA LEU A 314 9.17 -3.95 47.80
C LEU A 314 9.79 -2.65 48.31
N VAL A 315 9.38 -1.49 47.78
CA VAL A 315 9.97 -0.18 48.13
C VAL A 315 9.97 0.11 49.63
N HIS A 316 8.99 -0.41 50.39
CA HIS A 316 8.94 -0.25 51.85
C HIS A 316 9.54 -1.45 52.61
N ASP A 317 9.37 -2.67 52.11
CA ASP A 317 9.75 -3.89 52.83
C ASP A 317 11.20 -4.33 52.58
N ASP A 318 11.68 -4.17 51.35
CA ASP A 318 13.03 -4.56 50.89
C ASP A 318 13.50 -3.61 49.76
N PRO A 319 14.00 -2.41 50.12
CA PRO A 319 14.39 -1.38 49.16
C PRO A 319 15.50 -1.84 48.20
N GLU A 320 16.42 -2.70 48.66
CA GLU A 320 17.51 -3.24 47.85
C GLU A 320 16.95 -4.12 46.72
N LYS A 321 15.99 -5.00 47.01
CA LYS A 321 15.31 -5.79 45.96
C LYS A 321 14.47 -4.92 45.03
N ALA A 322 13.87 -3.84 45.52
CA ALA A 322 13.13 -2.90 44.67
C ALA A 322 14.06 -2.19 43.67
N GLU A 323 15.24 -1.77 44.11
CA GLU A 323 16.29 -1.20 43.26
C GLU A 323 16.79 -2.24 42.24
N GLU A 324 17.09 -3.46 42.68
CA GLU A 324 17.48 -4.57 41.80
C GLU A 324 16.44 -4.81 40.70
N MET A 325 15.16 -4.91 41.06
CA MET A 325 14.07 -5.11 40.11
C MET A 325 13.95 -3.96 39.11
N THR A 326 14.19 -2.72 39.56
CA THR A 326 14.18 -1.53 38.69
C THR A 326 15.32 -1.58 37.68
N LEU A 327 16.53 -1.95 38.10
CA LEU A 327 17.69 -2.11 37.21
C LEU A 327 17.50 -3.26 36.22
N LEU A 328 16.95 -4.39 36.67
CA LEU A 328 16.62 -5.52 35.81
C LEU A 328 15.57 -5.15 34.76
N LEU A 329 14.53 -4.39 35.13
CA LEU A 329 13.54 -3.88 34.18
C LEU A 329 14.18 -2.95 33.14
N SER A 330 15.02 -2.01 33.59
CA SER A 330 15.75 -1.10 32.70
C SER A 330 16.61 -1.88 31.70
N LYS A 331 17.34 -2.89 32.18
CA LYS A 331 18.14 -3.79 31.35
C LYS A 331 17.27 -4.53 30.32
N LEU A 332 16.15 -5.11 30.75
CA LEU A 332 15.21 -5.83 29.88
C LEU A 332 14.58 -4.91 28.81
N PHE A 333 14.17 -3.70 29.18
CA PHE A 333 13.66 -2.71 28.23
C PHE A 333 14.72 -2.26 27.23
N ARG A 334 15.96 -2.07 27.66
CA ARG A 334 17.06 -1.75 26.76
C ARG A 334 17.30 -2.86 25.73
N TYR A 335 17.16 -4.14 26.08
CA TYR A 335 17.23 -5.23 25.11
C TYR A 335 16.01 -5.26 24.17
N SER A 336 14.82 -4.97 24.69
CA SER A 336 13.58 -4.96 23.89
C SER A 336 13.48 -3.75 22.94
N THR A 337 14.15 -2.63 23.25
CA THR A 337 14.05 -1.37 22.50
C THR A 337 15.35 -0.95 21.81
N GLY A 338 16.50 -1.47 22.22
CA GLY A 338 17.84 -1.00 21.84
C GLY A 338 18.63 -1.91 20.90
N ARG A 339 17.98 -2.76 20.09
CA ARG A 339 18.67 -3.50 19.02
C ARG A 339 18.36 -2.87 17.66
N ASP A 340 19.40 -2.32 17.03
CA ASP A 340 19.45 -1.67 15.71
C ASP A 340 19.06 -2.59 14.54
N GLY A 341 17.82 -3.10 14.50
CA GLY A 341 17.29 -3.83 13.33
C GLY A 341 18.01 -5.14 12.93
N ASN A 342 19.09 -5.52 13.61
CA ASN A 342 19.85 -6.73 13.33
C ASN A 342 18.98 -7.98 13.55
N LEU A 343 18.88 -8.83 12.54
CA LEU A 343 18.09 -10.08 12.57
C LEU A 343 18.72 -11.18 13.43
N PHE A 344 20.04 -11.08 13.63
CA PHE A 344 20.87 -12.05 14.34
C PHE A 344 21.42 -11.43 15.61
N ALA A 345 21.57 -12.25 16.65
CA ALA A 345 22.33 -11.93 17.84
C ALA A 345 23.19 -13.13 18.23
N THR A 346 24.18 -12.93 19.09
CA THR A 346 24.94 -14.05 19.62
C THR A 346 24.06 -14.89 20.55
N LEU A 347 24.39 -16.17 20.72
CA LEU A 347 23.75 -16.99 21.75
C LEU A 347 23.91 -16.35 23.13
N ALA A 348 25.06 -15.73 23.41
CA ALA A 348 25.30 -14.99 24.65
C ALA A 348 24.26 -13.88 24.88
N ASP A 349 23.97 -13.08 23.84
CA ASP A 349 22.99 -12.00 23.87
C ASP A 349 21.55 -12.50 24.13
N GLU A 350 21.20 -13.65 23.56
CA GLU A 350 19.89 -14.29 23.78
C GLU A 350 19.79 -14.85 25.21
N LEU A 351 20.84 -15.51 25.70
CA LEU A 351 20.90 -16.06 27.05
C LEU A 351 20.93 -14.98 28.13
N GLU A 352 21.59 -13.85 27.89
CA GLU A 352 21.58 -12.72 28.82
C GLU A 352 20.18 -12.13 28.98
N MET A 353 19.43 -12.03 27.89
CA MET A 353 18.04 -11.59 27.91
C MET A 353 17.15 -12.59 28.69
N VAL A 354 17.32 -13.89 28.44
CA VAL A 354 16.62 -14.96 29.16
C VAL A 354 16.94 -14.93 30.66
N ARG A 355 18.22 -14.78 31.04
CA ARG A 355 18.63 -14.65 32.44
C ARG A 355 17.99 -13.43 33.09
N THR A 356 18.04 -12.27 32.43
CA THR A 356 17.45 -11.03 32.95
C THR A 356 15.94 -11.20 33.16
N TYR A 357 15.24 -11.81 32.21
CA TYR A 357 13.79 -12.09 32.34
C TYR A 357 13.49 -13.02 33.53
N LEU A 358 14.22 -14.14 33.65
CA LEU A 358 14.07 -15.08 34.76
C LEU A 358 14.39 -14.47 36.12
N GLN A 359 15.36 -13.55 36.20
CA GLN A 359 15.68 -12.80 37.41
C GLN A 359 14.52 -11.88 37.83
N VAL A 360 13.91 -11.15 36.88
CA VAL A 360 12.73 -10.32 37.18
C VAL A 360 11.59 -11.17 37.72
N GLU A 361 11.33 -12.33 37.09
CA GLU A 361 10.30 -13.26 37.57
C GLU A 361 10.69 -13.89 38.91
N GLN A 362 11.96 -14.16 39.18
CA GLN A 362 12.42 -14.69 40.47
C GLN A 362 12.22 -13.70 41.61
N VAL A 363 12.50 -12.40 41.40
CA VAL A 363 12.20 -11.38 42.42
C VAL A 363 10.69 -11.33 42.71
N ARG A 364 9.86 -11.41 41.66
CA ARG A 364 8.39 -11.40 41.78
C ARG A 364 7.82 -12.62 42.49
N PHE A 365 8.34 -13.82 42.20
CA PHE A 365 7.87 -15.08 42.79
C PHE A 365 8.62 -15.47 44.07
N GLY A 366 9.68 -14.73 44.44
CA GLY A 366 10.55 -15.01 45.57
C GLY A 366 11.11 -16.43 45.53
N ASN A 367 11.15 -17.09 46.68
CA ASN A 367 11.67 -18.46 46.84
C ASN A 367 10.86 -19.54 46.09
N ARG A 368 9.74 -19.17 45.45
CA ARG A 368 8.89 -20.11 44.70
C ARG A 368 9.40 -20.37 43.30
N LEU A 369 10.32 -19.56 42.76
CA LEU A 369 10.91 -19.80 41.44
C LEU A 369 12.42 -20.01 41.57
N THR A 370 12.87 -21.16 41.07
CA THR A 370 14.29 -21.47 40.88
C THR A 370 14.55 -21.67 39.41
N PHE A 371 15.73 -21.25 38.93
CA PHE A 371 16.10 -21.46 37.55
C PHE A 371 17.60 -21.72 37.37
N SER A 372 17.96 -22.39 36.29
CA SER A 372 19.35 -22.52 35.82
C SER A 372 19.47 -22.17 34.33
N VAL A 373 20.62 -21.64 33.93
CA VAL A 373 20.94 -21.34 32.53
C VAL A 373 22.36 -21.83 32.24
N ASP A 374 22.44 -23.05 31.71
CA ASP A 374 23.66 -23.81 31.56
C ASP A 374 24.03 -23.98 30.08
N VAL A 375 25.30 -23.74 29.75
CA VAL A 375 25.86 -23.95 28.42
C VAL A 375 26.98 -24.98 28.55
N ALA A 376 26.86 -26.11 27.85
CA ALA A 376 27.79 -27.23 27.98
C ALA A 376 29.21 -26.90 27.48
N ASP A 377 29.33 -26.01 26.49
CA ASP A 377 30.59 -25.53 25.94
C ASP A 377 30.53 -24.00 25.76
N SER A 378 31.46 -23.28 26.38
CA SER A 378 31.52 -21.82 26.32
C SER A 378 31.78 -21.31 24.91
N GLY A 379 32.38 -22.12 24.02
CA GLY A 379 32.57 -21.78 22.61
C GLY A 379 31.27 -21.64 21.81
N LEU A 380 30.13 -22.08 22.36
CA LEU A 380 28.81 -21.90 21.72
C LEU A 380 28.26 -20.48 21.86
N ASN A 381 28.77 -19.69 22.81
CA ASN A 381 28.24 -18.36 23.13
C ASN A 381 28.30 -17.37 21.95
N ASP A 382 29.32 -17.49 21.10
CA ASP A 382 29.56 -16.59 19.97
C ASP A 382 28.76 -16.96 18.71
N LEU A 383 28.00 -18.07 18.75
CA LEU A 383 27.17 -18.50 17.61
C LEU A 383 26.10 -17.45 17.33
N LYS A 384 26.01 -17.02 16.07
CA LYS A 384 24.96 -16.09 15.62
C LYS A 384 23.68 -16.87 15.31
N LEU A 385 22.61 -16.50 16.01
CA LEU A 385 21.29 -17.11 15.89
C LEU A 385 20.22 -16.02 15.64
N PRO A 386 19.09 -16.37 15.03
CA PRO A 386 17.95 -15.48 14.90
C PRO A 386 17.52 -15.03 16.29
N GLN A 387 17.20 -13.76 16.46
CA GLN A 387 16.76 -13.23 17.75
C GLN A 387 15.41 -13.84 18.19
N PHE A 388 15.18 -13.91 19.50
CA PHE A 388 13.92 -14.33 20.12
C PHE A 388 13.53 -15.78 19.81
N LEU A 389 14.47 -16.71 20.00
CA LEU A 389 14.21 -18.16 19.94
C LEU A 389 13.90 -18.72 21.33
N LEU A 390 14.63 -18.29 22.36
CA LEU A 390 14.51 -18.84 23.71
C LEU A 390 13.48 -18.07 24.55
N GLN A 391 13.46 -16.75 24.45
CA GLN A 391 12.60 -15.91 25.30
C GLN A 391 11.11 -16.32 25.23
N PRO A 392 10.46 -16.48 24.06
CA PRO A 392 9.04 -16.83 24.03
C PRO A 392 8.75 -18.20 24.67
N ILE A 393 9.72 -19.12 24.63
CA ILE A 393 9.59 -20.45 25.23
C ILE A 393 9.68 -20.34 26.76
N VAL A 394 10.64 -19.56 27.26
CA VAL A 394 10.81 -19.31 28.70
C VAL A 394 9.61 -18.55 29.29
N GLU A 395 9.10 -17.54 28.58
CA GLU A 395 7.88 -16.83 28.96
C GLU A 395 6.68 -17.79 29.06
N ASN A 396 6.55 -18.72 28.11
CA ASN A 396 5.51 -19.74 28.15
C ASN A 396 5.68 -20.70 29.33
N ALA A 397 6.91 -21.12 29.65
CA ALA A 397 7.21 -21.95 30.81
C ALA A 397 6.78 -21.27 32.12
N ILE A 398 7.07 -19.98 32.29
CA ILE A 398 6.62 -19.23 33.48
C ILE A 398 5.09 -19.07 33.50
N LYS A 399 4.50 -18.59 32.40
CA LYS A 399 3.07 -18.25 32.35
C LYS A 399 2.14 -19.47 32.45
N HIS A 400 2.49 -20.55 31.77
CA HIS A 400 1.64 -21.74 31.70
C HIS A 400 2.12 -22.88 32.62
N GLY A 401 3.43 -22.98 32.86
CA GLY A 401 4.02 -23.99 33.72
C GLY A 401 4.01 -23.61 35.20
N ILE A 402 4.55 -22.43 35.53
CA ILE A 402 4.81 -22.04 36.93
C ILE A 402 3.67 -21.23 37.56
N ALA A 403 3.11 -20.25 36.85
CA ALA A 403 2.16 -19.29 37.43
C ALA A 403 0.85 -19.93 37.96
N LYS A 404 0.52 -21.13 37.50
CA LYS A 404 -0.69 -21.88 37.91
C LYS A 404 -0.44 -22.85 39.07
N ARG A 405 0.80 -22.96 39.54
CA ARG A 405 1.20 -23.89 40.60
C ARG A 405 1.17 -23.23 41.97
N ALA A 406 0.92 -24.04 43.00
CA ALA A 406 1.02 -23.62 44.40
C ALA A 406 2.41 -23.93 45.00
N ASP A 407 3.08 -24.97 44.50
CA ASP A 407 4.41 -25.43 44.91
C ASP A 407 5.55 -24.68 44.19
N SER A 408 6.81 -25.08 44.45
CA SER A 408 7.99 -24.45 43.85
C SER A 408 8.12 -24.76 42.36
N GLY A 409 8.23 -23.71 41.57
CA GLY A 409 8.52 -23.76 40.15
C GLY A 409 10.01 -23.86 39.86
N ARG A 410 10.34 -24.63 38.84
CA ARG A 410 11.69 -24.78 38.32
C ARG A 410 11.72 -24.63 36.80
N VAL A 411 12.63 -23.79 36.30
CA VAL A 411 12.90 -23.63 34.86
C VAL A 411 14.38 -23.83 34.60
N ASP A 412 14.74 -24.81 33.78
CA ASP A 412 16.14 -25.07 33.43
C ASP A 412 16.34 -24.84 31.92
N VAL A 413 17.26 -23.95 31.56
CA VAL A 413 17.67 -23.70 30.18
C VAL A 413 19.02 -24.36 29.96
N ARG A 414 19.09 -25.29 29.00
CA ARG A 414 20.31 -26.07 28.71
C ARG A 414 20.67 -25.99 27.24
N ILE A 415 21.89 -25.56 26.96
CA ILE A 415 22.41 -25.46 25.60
C ILE A 415 23.58 -26.42 25.42
N TYR A 416 23.53 -27.27 24.40
CA TYR A 416 24.61 -28.22 24.11
C TYR A 416 24.65 -28.58 22.62
N GLN A 417 25.81 -29.05 22.16
CA GLN A 417 25.95 -29.62 20.82
C GLN A 417 25.91 -31.16 20.91
N LYS A 418 25.17 -31.81 20.02
CA LYS A 418 25.12 -33.28 19.89
C LYS A 418 24.81 -33.66 18.45
N ASN A 419 25.54 -34.63 17.90
CA ASN A 419 25.38 -35.13 16.52
C ASN A 419 25.40 -34.01 15.46
N ASP A 420 26.34 -33.07 15.57
CA ASP A 420 26.44 -31.88 14.71
C ASP A 420 25.20 -30.98 14.66
N GLU A 421 24.33 -31.08 15.66
CA GLU A 421 23.22 -30.15 15.89
C GLU A 421 23.44 -29.36 17.18
N LEU A 422 23.12 -28.08 17.14
CA LEU A 422 22.92 -27.25 18.33
C LEU A 422 21.54 -27.56 18.91
N HIS A 423 21.49 -27.91 20.19
CA HIS A 423 20.27 -28.15 20.94
C HIS A 423 20.04 -27.02 21.95
N LEU A 424 18.91 -26.34 21.83
CA LEU A 424 18.44 -25.32 22.76
C LEU A 424 17.26 -25.92 23.53
N CYS A 425 17.44 -26.20 24.82
CA CYS A 425 16.43 -26.88 25.65
C CYS A 425 15.87 -25.94 26.70
N VAL A 426 14.55 -25.92 26.84
CA VAL A 426 13.87 -25.28 27.98
C VAL A 426 13.00 -26.30 28.67
N HIS A 427 13.37 -26.65 29.90
CA HIS A 427 12.63 -27.53 30.79
C HIS A 427 11.86 -26.71 31.82
N ASP A 428 10.64 -27.16 32.14
CA ASP A 428 9.91 -26.69 33.30
C ASP A 428 9.22 -27.86 34.02
N ASN A 429 9.05 -27.74 35.34
CA ASN A 429 8.39 -28.77 36.15
C ASN A 429 6.85 -28.66 36.16
N GLY A 430 6.25 -27.87 35.26
CA GLY A 430 4.81 -27.68 35.10
C GLY A 430 4.07 -28.89 34.50
N PRO A 431 2.74 -28.78 34.29
CA PRO A 431 1.93 -29.85 33.71
C PRO A 431 2.41 -30.22 32.29
N ALA A 432 2.23 -31.48 31.90
CA ALA A 432 2.58 -31.98 30.56
C ALA A 432 1.89 -31.18 29.45
N PHE A 433 2.53 -31.11 28.27
CA PHE A 433 1.93 -30.54 27.07
C PHE A 433 0.73 -31.42 26.66
N PRO A 434 -0.45 -30.83 26.37
CA PRO A 434 -1.62 -31.60 25.94
C PRO A 434 -1.42 -32.21 24.53
N ASP A 435 -2.00 -33.38 24.28
CA ASP A 435 -1.82 -34.14 23.03
C ASP A 435 -2.30 -33.37 21.77
N ASN A 436 -3.27 -32.47 21.94
CA ASN A 436 -3.88 -31.69 20.84
C ASN A 436 -3.34 -30.25 20.78
N MET A 437 -2.11 -30.01 21.23
CA MET A 437 -1.54 -28.66 21.23
C MET A 437 -1.04 -28.27 19.84
N ASP A 438 -1.94 -27.66 19.07
CA ASP A 438 -1.57 -26.78 17.97
C ASP A 438 -0.86 -25.57 18.61
N GLY A 439 0.47 -25.62 18.71
CA GLY A 439 1.29 -24.69 19.51
C GLY A 439 0.79 -23.24 19.47
N GLY A 440 0.69 -22.59 20.64
CA GLY A 440 0.25 -21.19 20.73
C GLY A 440 1.06 -20.28 19.80
N TYR A 441 0.52 -19.09 19.47
CA TYR A 441 1.10 -18.15 18.50
C TYR A 441 2.62 -17.96 18.58
N GLY A 442 3.21 -17.97 19.79
CA GLY A 442 4.65 -17.86 19.99
C GLY A 442 5.47 -19.06 19.46
N LEU A 443 5.00 -20.29 19.63
CA LEU A 443 5.73 -21.48 19.18
C LEU A 443 5.65 -21.66 17.66
N ARG A 444 4.47 -21.38 17.07
CA ARG A 444 4.28 -21.35 15.61
C ARG A 444 5.18 -20.32 14.95
N SER A 445 5.28 -19.11 15.53
CA SER A 445 6.18 -18.07 15.03
C SER A 445 7.66 -18.50 15.03
N ILE A 446 8.11 -19.24 16.05
CA ILE A 446 9.45 -19.82 16.09
C ILE A 446 9.61 -20.89 15.00
N GLN A 447 8.64 -21.79 14.83
CA GLN A 447 8.67 -22.83 13.80
C GLN A 447 8.73 -22.23 12.40
N ASP A 448 7.88 -21.25 12.08
CA ASP A 448 7.86 -20.57 10.79
C ASP A 448 9.18 -19.82 10.52
N LYS A 449 9.73 -19.15 11.55
CA LYS A 449 11.03 -18.47 11.47
C LYS A 449 12.17 -19.46 11.19
N LEU A 450 12.21 -20.58 11.90
CA LEU A 450 13.24 -21.61 11.70
C LEU A 450 13.11 -22.28 10.34
N LYS A 451 11.88 -22.60 9.90
CA LYS A 451 11.63 -23.17 8.58
C LYS A 451 12.04 -22.22 7.45
N LEU A 452 11.81 -20.92 7.62
CA LEU A 452 12.22 -19.92 6.63
C LEU A 452 13.74 -19.78 6.52
N LEU A 453 14.46 -19.87 7.65
CA LEU A 453 15.90 -19.60 7.71
C LEU A 453 16.76 -20.85 7.50
N TYR A 454 16.28 -22.01 7.90
CA TYR A 454 17.03 -23.26 7.90
C TYR A 454 16.33 -24.39 7.13
N GLY A 455 15.10 -24.20 6.64
CA GLY A 455 14.37 -25.25 5.95
C GLY A 455 14.14 -26.46 6.87
N ASP A 456 14.54 -27.64 6.39
CA ASP A 456 14.45 -28.90 7.14
C ASP A 456 15.65 -29.12 8.09
N ASP A 457 16.66 -28.24 8.08
CA ASP A 457 17.85 -28.30 8.95
C ASP A 457 17.62 -27.71 10.36
N ALA A 458 16.38 -27.32 10.67
CA ALA A 458 15.97 -26.93 12.01
C ALA A 458 14.57 -27.45 12.33
N ARG A 459 14.36 -27.84 13.60
CA ARG A 459 13.06 -28.32 14.08
C ARG A 459 12.80 -27.91 15.51
N VAL A 460 11.52 -27.89 15.88
CA VAL A 460 11.05 -27.64 17.24
C VAL A 460 10.21 -28.82 17.68
N GLU A 461 10.57 -29.42 18.81
CA GLU A 461 9.90 -30.57 19.39
C GLU A 461 9.37 -30.24 20.79
N LEU A 462 8.15 -30.71 21.08
CA LEU A 462 7.58 -30.72 22.42
C LEU A 462 7.73 -32.13 22.99
N GLN A 463 8.50 -32.30 24.04
CA GLN A 463 8.76 -33.59 24.67
C GLN A 463 8.13 -33.62 26.06
N ASN A 464 7.36 -34.67 26.37
CA ASN A 464 6.80 -34.90 27.71
C ASN A 464 7.60 -35.96 28.51
N TRP A 465 8.19 -36.94 27.82
CA TRP A 465 8.97 -38.05 28.39
C TRP A 465 10.35 -38.15 27.71
N PRO A 466 11.44 -38.46 28.44
CA PRO A 466 11.54 -38.70 29.88
C PRO A 466 11.54 -37.45 30.76
N ILE A 467 11.70 -36.28 30.15
CA ILE A 467 11.69 -34.98 30.82
C ILE A 467 10.81 -34.05 29.97
N LYS A 468 9.93 -33.28 30.63
CA LYS A 468 9.10 -32.27 29.96
C LYS A 468 9.97 -31.13 29.45
N GLN A 469 10.14 -30.95 28.15
CA GLN A 469 10.94 -29.85 27.60
C GLN A 469 10.49 -29.43 26.20
N VAL A 470 10.77 -28.18 25.87
CA VAL A 470 10.78 -27.72 24.48
C VAL A 470 12.21 -27.81 23.97
N LEU A 471 12.41 -28.51 22.87
CA LEU A 471 13.70 -28.75 22.24
C LEU A 471 13.73 -28.08 20.86
N ILE A 472 14.64 -27.14 20.66
CA ILE A 472 14.99 -26.67 19.32
C ILE A 472 16.30 -27.34 18.91
N SER A 473 16.32 -27.95 17.73
CA SER A 473 17.52 -28.53 17.13
C SER A 473 17.83 -27.79 15.83
N ILE A 474 19.09 -27.36 15.63
CA ILE A 474 19.55 -26.64 14.45
C ILE A 474 20.89 -27.22 13.99
N SER A 475 21.06 -27.51 12.70
CA SER A 475 22.33 -27.99 12.14
C SER A 475 23.48 -27.00 12.35
N MET A 476 24.59 -27.48 12.95
CA MET A 476 25.80 -26.67 13.16
C MET A 476 26.47 -26.28 11.84
N ALA A 477 26.34 -27.11 10.81
CA ALA A 477 26.88 -26.80 9.49
C ALA A 477 26.21 -25.55 8.90
N LYS A 478 24.88 -25.43 9.04
CA LYS A 478 24.12 -24.25 8.60
C LYS A 478 24.39 -23.02 9.45
N ILE A 479 24.54 -23.17 10.77
CA ILE A 479 24.90 -22.06 11.65
C ILE A 479 26.29 -21.50 11.29
N LYS A 480 27.29 -22.38 11.09
CA LYS A 480 28.69 -22.00 10.81
C LYS A 480 28.93 -21.52 9.39
N ALA A 481 28.19 -22.04 8.40
CA ALA A 481 28.29 -21.59 7.01
C ALA A 481 27.87 -20.11 6.84
N GLY A 482 27.25 -19.50 7.85
CA GLY A 482 26.49 -18.28 7.68
C GLY A 482 25.35 -18.51 6.69
N TYR A 483 24.60 -17.47 6.37
CA TYR A 483 23.57 -17.55 5.34
C TYR A 483 24.22 -17.61 3.96
N THR A 484 24.63 -18.80 3.53
CA THR A 484 24.88 -19.05 2.11
C THR A 484 23.51 -19.23 1.45
N THR A 485 23.17 -18.26 0.61
CA THR A 485 21.99 -18.25 -0.25
C THR A 485 21.70 -19.64 -0.82
N VAL A 486 20.48 -20.14 -0.61
CA VAL A 486 19.92 -21.16 -1.48
C VAL A 486 19.72 -20.48 -2.83
N THR A 487 20.72 -20.54 -3.70
CA THR A 487 20.48 -20.45 -5.14
C THR A 487 19.63 -21.66 -5.51
N PRO A 488 18.42 -21.49 -6.07
CA PRO A 488 17.71 -22.61 -6.65
C PRO A 488 18.61 -23.21 -7.73
N GLU A 489 18.78 -24.53 -7.70
CA GLU A 489 19.59 -25.27 -8.67
C GLU A 489 19.22 -24.91 -10.12
N ALA A 490 20.25 -24.99 -10.98
CA ALA A 490 20.40 -24.38 -12.30
C ALA A 490 19.24 -24.61 -13.29
#